data_AF-A0A090MSA7-F1
#
_entry.id   AF-A0A090MSA7-F1
#
_cell.length_a   1.000
_cell.length_b   1.000
_cell.length_c   1.000
_cell.angle_alpha   90.00
_cell.angle_beta   90.00
_cell.angle_gamma   90.00
#
_symmetry.space_group_name_H-M   'P 1'
#
loop_
_entity.id
_entity.type
_entity.pdbx_description
1 polymer ?
#
loop_
_entity_poly.entity_id
_entity_poly.type
_entity_poly.pdbx_seq_one_letter_code
_entity_poly.pdbx_strand_id
1 'polypeptide(L)' 'MRASDGSFTVRIAPRARSGNWLPTGGISRYQLLLRLYDTPVGVATRSQKDAPLPSITMEGCS' A
#
# COMPACT_ATOMS: atom_id res chain seq x y z
N MET A 1 -11.30 1.03 4.24
CA MET A 1 -12.34 0.12 3.70
C MET A 1 -11.64 -1.12 3.19
N ARG A 2 -12.16 -2.29 3.54
CA ARG A 2 -11.73 -3.58 2.96
C ARG A 2 -12.83 -4.04 2.01
N ALA A 3 -12.42 -4.65 0.90
CA ALA A 3 -13.33 -5.31 -0.02
C ALA A 3 -13.76 -6.67 0.57
N SER A 4 -14.79 -7.26 -0.04
CA SER A 4 -15.40 -8.53 0.38
C SER A 4 -14.41 -9.70 0.32
N ASP A 5 -13.42 -9.60 -0.56
CA ASP A 5 -12.32 -10.56 -0.72
C ASP A 5 -11.17 -10.32 0.29
N GLY A 6 -11.33 -9.36 1.20
CA GLY A 6 -10.32 -8.98 2.19
C GLY A 6 -9.23 -8.04 1.65
N SER A 7 -9.22 -7.73 0.36
CA SER A 7 -8.29 -6.77 -0.23
C SER A 7 -8.59 -5.35 0.23
N PHE A 8 -7.61 -4.46 0.13
CA PHE A 8 -7.80 -3.05 0.40
C PHE A 8 -6.87 -2.20 -0.45
N THR A 9 -7.32 -0.98 -0.71
CA THR A 9 -6.55 0.02 -1.44
C THR A 9 -6.20 1.16 -0.50
N VAL A 10 -4.97 1.67 -0.61
CA VAL A 10 -4.55 2.93 0.01
C VAL A 10 -4.24 3.90 -1.11
N ARG A 11 -4.93 5.03 -1.15
CA ARG A 11 -4.67 6.08 -2.14
C ARG A 11 -3.62 7.04 -1.63
N ILE A 12 -2.65 7.37 -2.45
CA ILE A 12 -1.62 8.35 -2.12
C ILE A 12 -1.82 9.57 -3.01
N ALA A 13 -2.01 10.73 -2.37
CA ALA A 13 -2.25 11.98 -3.09
C ALA A 13 -1.86 13.19 -2.22
N PRO A 14 -1.46 14.32 -2.85
CA PRO A 14 -1.10 15.52 -2.11
C PRO A 14 -2.31 16.22 -1.46
N ARG A 15 -3.50 16.08 -2.04
CA ARG A 15 -4.75 16.67 -1.54
C ARG A 15 -5.65 15.64 -0.90
N ALA A 16 -6.50 16.09 0.03
CA ALA A 16 -7.48 15.25 0.70
C ALA A 16 -8.39 14.50 -0.27
N ARG A 17 -8.58 13.20 0.00
CA ARG A 17 -9.50 12.32 -0.70
C ARG A 17 -10.34 11.58 0.32
N SER A 18 -11.58 11.29 -0.05
CA SER A 18 -12.46 10.43 0.73
C SER A 18 -11.88 9.01 0.83
N GLY A 19 -12.09 8.36 1.98
CA GLY A 19 -11.75 6.95 2.18
C GLY A 19 -10.33 6.74 2.73
N ASN A 20 -9.68 5.65 2.28
CA ASN A 20 -8.39 5.19 2.79
C ASN A 20 -7.24 5.91 2.07
N TRP A 21 -6.92 7.11 2.52
CA TRP A 21 -5.98 8.03 1.87
C TRP A 21 -4.80 8.39 2.78
N LEU A 22 -3.61 8.49 2.18
CA LEU A 22 -2.39 8.96 2.83
C LEU A 22 -1.91 10.27 2.17
N PRO A 23 -1.83 11.38 2.93
CA PRO A 23 -1.31 12.65 2.43
C PRO A 23 0.20 12.60 2.17
N THR A 24 0.63 13.19 1.06
CA THR A 24 2.06 13.45 0.79
C THR A 24 2.46 14.90 0.98
N GLY A 25 1.50 15.82 1.13
CA GLY A 25 1.79 17.26 1.28
C GLY A 25 2.45 17.91 0.05
N GLY A 26 2.45 17.25 -1.11
CA GLY A 26 3.04 17.78 -2.34
C GLY A 26 4.51 17.41 -2.58
N ILE A 27 5.11 16.55 -1.76
CA ILE A 27 6.47 16.06 -2.01
C ILE A 27 6.51 15.18 -3.26
N SER A 28 7.54 15.38 -4.09
CA SER A 28 7.70 14.68 -5.37
C SER A 28 8.33 13.29 -5.23
N ARG A 29 9.03 13.03 -4.13
CA ARG A 29 9.68 11.75 -3.85
C ARG A 29 9.44 11.35 -2.41
N TYR A 30 9.07 10.09 -2.23
CA TYR A 30 8.79 9.50 -0.93
C TYR A 30 9.03 7.99 -0.98
N GLN A 31 9.17 7.39 0.20
CA GLN A 31 9.24 5.94 0.37
C GLN A 31 8.03 5.48 1.16
N LEU A 32 7.53 4.29 0.82
CA LEU A 32 6.40 3.67 1.51
C LEU A 32 6.92 2.43 2.23
N LEU A 33 6.67 2.37 3.54
CA LEU A 33 7.00 1.22 4.35
C LEU A 33 5.70 0.55 4.77
N LEU A 34 5.54 -0.72 4.37
CA LEU A 34 4.50 -1.59 4.90
C LEU A 34 5.07 -2.40 6.05
N ARG A 35 4.47 -2.28 7.23
CA ARG A 35 4.80 -3.12 8.39
C ARG A 35 3.63 -4.02 8.71
N LEU A 36 3.93 -5.30 8.84
CA LEU A 36 2.98 -6.34 9.26
C LEU A 36 3.37 -6.79 10.66
N TYR A 37 2.39 -6.86 11.55
CA TYR A 37 2.57 -7.31 12.93
C TYR A 37 1.86 -8.64 13.10
N ASP A 38 2.48 -9.56 13.82
CA ASP A 38 1.90 -10.87 14.16
C ASP A 38 1.43 -11.69 12.95
N THR A 39 2.15 -11.55 11.83
CA THR A 39 1.89 -12.33 10.62
C THR A 39 3.01 -13.36 10.44
N PRO A 40 2.74 -14.62 10.06
CA PRO A 40 3.77 -15.65 9.78
C PRO A 40 4.66 -15.31 8.57
N VAL A 41 4.49 -14.12 8.00
CA VAL A 41 5.14 -13.58 6.80
C VAL A 41 6.66 -13.42 6.99
N GLY A 42 7.16 -13.30 8.22
CA GLY A 42 8.60 -13.25 8.52
C GLY A 42 9.38 -14.52 8.13
N VAL A 43 8.70 -15.65 7.95
CA VAL A 43 9.28 -16.90 7.42
C VAL A 43 9.08 -16.99 5.90
N ALA A 44 7.92 -16.52 5.39
CA ALA A 44 7.53 -16.59 3.98
C ALA A 44 8.29 -15.60 3.05
N THR A 45 8.78 -14.47 3.57
CA THR A 45 9.58 -13.52 2.77
C THR A 45 10.96 -14.04 2.38
N ARG A 46 11.48 -15.10 3.03
CA ARG A 46 12.77 -15.73 2.62
C ARG A 46 12.72 -16.35 1.23
N SER A 47 11.53 -16.79 0.79
CA SER A 47 11.38 -17.46 -0.51
C SER A 47 10.78 -16.56 -1.60
N GLN A 48 10.37 -15.32 -1.27
CA GLN A 48 9.71 -14.32 -2.15
C GLN A 48 8.41 -14.77 -2.86
N LYS A 49 8.20 -16.08 -3.01
CA LYS A 49 7.08 -16.76 -3.65
C LYS A 49 5.81 -16.81 -2.82
N ASP A 50 5.94 -16.88 -1.50
CA ASP A 50 4.81 -17.14 -0.59
C ASP A 50 4.20 -15.87 0.01
N ALA A 51 4.76 -14.69 -0.29
CA ALA A 51 4.27 -13.40 0.19
C ALA A 51 4.54 -12.28 -0.82
N PRO A 52 3.76 -12.17 -1.91
CA PRO A 52 3.90 -11.07 -2.86
C PRO A 52 3.62 -9.74 -2.17
N LEU A 53 4.52 -8.77 -2.35
CA LEU A 53 4.30 -7.39 -1.90
C LEU A 53 3.15 -6.75 -2.69
N PRO A 54 2.41 -5.80 -2.09
CA PRO A 54 1.38 -5.07 -2.82
C PRO A 54 1.98 -4.28 -3.98
N SER A 55 1.24 -4.16 -5.07
CA SER A 55 1.63 -3.32 -6.20
C SER A 55 1.40 -1.84 -5.89
N ILE A 56 2.28 -0.99 -6.41
CA ILE A 56 2.11 0.46 -6.40
C ILE A 56 1.87 0.88 -7.85
N THR A 57 0.69 1.43 -8.11
CA THR A 57 0.29 1.93 -9.43
C THR A 57 0.08 3.44 -9.37
N MET A 58 0.62 4.16 -10.35
CA MET A 58 0.30 5.57 -10.52
C MET A 58 -1.07 5.69 -11.17
N GLU A 59 -1.96 6.48 -10.57
CA GLU A 59 -3.29 6.79 -11.13
C GLU A 59 -3.39 8.28 -11.43
N GLY A 60 -4.01 8.64 -12.56
CA GLY A 60 -4.24 10.04 -12.96
C GLY A 60 -3.15 10.66 -13.84
N CYS A 61 -2.24 9.86 -14.41
CA CYS A 61 -1.45 10.29 -15.56
C CYS A 61 -2.33 10.24 -16.81
N SER A 62 -2.84 11.40 -17.23
CA SER A 62 -3.40 11.65 -18.57
C SER A 62 -2.60 12.76 -19.23
#